data_AF-A0A9E8RZ15-F1
#
_entry.id   AF-A0A9E8RZ15-F1
#
_cell.length_a   1.000
_cell.length_b   1.000
_cell.length_c   1.000
_cell.angle_alpha   90.00
_cell.angle_beta   90.00
_cell.angle_gamma   90.00
#
_symmetry.space_group_name_H-M   'P 1'
#
loop_
_entity.id
_entity.type
_entity.pdbx_description
1 polymer ?
#
loop_
_entity_poly.entity_id
_entity_poly.type
_entity_poly.pdbx_seq_one_letter_code
_entity_poly.pdbx_strand_id
1 'polypeptide(L)' 'MIKALEDGVNVIGLTRGTDTKFHHTEKLDAGELMIAQFTEHTSAMKIRGKAKIYTSFGDVESGD' A
#
# COMPACT_ATOMS: atom_id res chain seq x y z
N MET A 1 -8.30 0.42 -0.77
CA MET A 1 -8.26 -0.68 0.22
C MET A 1 -7.30 -1.73 -0.29
N ILE A 2 -6.47 -2.29 0.58
CA ILE A 2 -5.44 -3.27 0.24
C ILE A 2 -5.72 -4.51 1.11
N LYS A 3 -5.78 -5.68 0.48
CA LYS A 3 -5.93 -6.98 1.15
C LYS A 3 -4.67 -7.82 0.93
N ALA A 4 -4.02 -8.25 2.00
CA ALA A 4 -2.90 -9.17 1.90
C ALA A 4 -3.38 -10.58 1.50
N LEU A 5 -2.76 -11.16 0.48
CA LEU A 5 -3.00 -12.53 0.01
C LEU A 5 -1.90 -13.50 0.47
N GLU A 6 -0.82 -12.98 1.06
CA GLU A 6 0.26 -13.72 1.71
C GLU A 6 0.73 -12.97 2.97
N ASP A 7 1.52 -13.63 3.82
CA ASP A 7 2.12 -13.01 4.99
C ASP A 7 3.24 -12.04 4.61
N GLY A 8 3.33 -10.92 5.34
CA GLY A 8 4.44 -9.97 5.16
C GLY A 8 4.30 -9.04 3.96
N VAL A 9 3.09 -8.81 3.45
CA VAL A 9 2.82 -7.74 2.49
C VAL A 9 3.19 -6.40 3.12
N ASN A 10 3.90 -5.55 2.39
CA ASN A 10 4.31 -4.22 2.86
C ASN A 10 3.56 -3.12 2.10
N VAL A 11 2.88 -2.25 2.84
CA VAL A 11 2.28 -1.01 2.35
C VAL A 11 3.19 0.16 2.73
N ILE A 12 3.84 0.76 1.73
CA ILE A 12 4.87 1.80 1.94
C ILE A 12 4.33 3.16 1.52
N GLY A 13 4.28 4.11 2.45
CA GLY A 13 3.95 5.50 2.16
C GLY A 13 5.15 6.29 1.64
N LEU A 14 4.94 7.08 0.58
CA LEU A 14 5.94 7.97 0.01
C LEU A 14 5.60 9.44 0.32
N THR A 15 6.62 10.21 0.67
CA THR A 15 6.49 11.61 1.06
C THR A 15 5.92 12.46 -0.07
N ARG A 16 5.00 13.36 0.26
CA ARG A 16 4.62 14.47 -0.59
C ARG A 16 5.68 15.59 -0.50
N GLY A 17 6.05 16.18 -1.62
CA GLY A 17 6.95 17.35 -1.66
C GLY A 17 8.04 17.23 -2.73
N THR A 18 9.12 17.97 -2.53
CA THR A 18 10.29 17.99 -3.42
C THR A 18 11.04 16.66 -3.42
N ASP A 19 11.08 15.99 -2.28
CA ASP A 19 11.73 14.69 -2.11
C ASP A 19 10.70 13.56 -2.14
N THR A 20 11.03 12.48 -2.83
CA THR A 20 10.25 11.23 -2.83
C THR A 20 10.99 10.16 -2.04
N LYS A 21 10.61 9.96 -0.77
CA LYS A 21 11.25 9.03 0.16
C LYS A 21 10.21 8.17 0.87
N PHE A 22 10.60 6.97 1.30
CA PHE A 22 9.76 6.14 2.17
C PHE A 22 9.74 6.77 3.57
N HIS A 23 8.56 6.92 4.17
CA HIS A 23 8.42 7.50 5.52
C HIS A 23 7.67 6.60 6.50
N HIS A 24 6.80 5.72 6.01
CA HIS A 24 6.13 4.70 6.82
C HIS A 24 6.01 3.40 6.04
N THR A 25 6.10 2.27 6.74
CA THR A 25 5.83 0.94 6.19
C THR A 25 4.91 0.19 7.14
N GLU A 26 3.76 -0.23 6.64
CA GLU A 26 2.84 -1.11 7.35
C GLU A 26 3.03 -2.55 6.83
N LYS A 27 3.21 -3.51 7.73
CA LYS A 27 3.28 -4.94 7.40
C LYS A 27 1.90 -5.56 7.63
N LEU A 28 1.41 -6.30 6.66
CA LEU A 28 0.16 -7.03 6.73
C LEU A 28 0.43 -8.53 6.61
N ASP A 29 -0.16 -9.30 7.51
CA ASP A 29 -0.21 -10.75 7.42
C ASP A 29 -1.43 -11.23 6.60
N ALA A 30 -1.44 -12.48 6.18
CA ALA A 30 -2.42 -12.99 5.22
C ALA A 30 -3.87 -12.82 5.72
N GLY A 31 -4.71 -12.22 4.88
CA GLY A 31 -6.10 -11.92 5.22
C GLY A 31 -6.31 -10.57 5.91
N GLU A 32 -5.25 -9.89 6.38
CA GLU A 32 -5.37 -8.53 6.90
C GLU A 32 -5.72 -7.52 5.80
N LEU A 33 -6.42 -6.46 6.24
CA LEU A 33 -6.92 -5.40 5.38
C LEU A 33 -6.41 -4.05 5.86
N MET A 34 -6.01 -3.19 4.92
CA MET A 34 -5.70 -1.80 5.18
C MET A 34 -6.52 -0.86 4.29
N ILE A 35 -7.12 0.16 4.89
CA ILE A 35 -7.77 1.26 4.18
C ILE A 35 -6.93 2.51 4.45
N ALA A 36 -6.17 2.95 3.46
CA ALA A 36 -5.29 4.10 3.56
C ALA A 36 -5.77 5.23 2.64
N GLN A 37 -5.67 6.46 3.12
CA GLN A 37 -5.94 7.68 2.34
C GLN A 37 -4.66 8.30 1.83
N PHE A 38 -4.74 9.01 0.70
CA PHE A 38 -3.74 10.04 0.40
C PHE A 38 -3.93 11.21 1.36
N THR A 39 -2.82 11.74 1.86
CA THR A 39 -2.83 12.79 2.89
C THR A 39 -1.88 13.91 2.50
N GLU A 40 -1.75 14.89 3.39
CA GLU A 40 -0.71 15.91 3.32
C GLU A 40 0.69 15.27 3.25
N HIS A 41 0.95 14.23 4.03
CA HIS A 41 2.26 13.60 4.13
C HIS A 41 2.48 12.50 3.09
N THR A 42 1.41 11.84 2.62
CA THR A 42 1.50 10.70 1.68
C THR A 42 0.87 11.05 0.34
N SER A 43 1.69 11.17 -0.70
CA SER A 43 1.24 11.43 -2.08
C SER A 43 1.28 10.21 -2.98
N ALA A 44 2.04 9.19 -2.60
CA ALA A 44 2.13 7.93 -3.32
C ALA A 44 2.24 6.77 -2.33
N MET A 45 1.82 5.59 -2.77
CA MET A 45 1.93 4.36 -1.99
C MET A 45 2.55 3.27 -2.88
N LYS A 46 3.45 2.47 -2.30
CA LYS A 46 4.05 1.31 -2.96
C LYS A 46 3.68 0.05 -2.18
N ILE A 47 3.11 -0.93 -2.88
CA ILE A 47 2.75 -2.23 -2.32
C ILE A 47 3.78 -3.27 -2.76
N ARG A 48 4.28 -4.07 -1.82
CA ARG A 48 5.18 -5.21 -2.07
C ARG A 48 4.61 -6.47 -1.44
N GLY A 49 4.69 -7.58 -2.17
CA GLY A 49 4.07 -8.86 -1.80
C GLY A 49 2.73 -9.10 -2.52
N LYS A 50 2.21 -10.31 -2.38
CA LYS A 50 0.95 -10.75 -3.00
C LYS A 50 -0.25 -10.10 -2.33
N ALA A 51 -0.95 -9.21 -3.04
CA ALA A 51 -2.08 -8.47 -2.48
C ALA A 51 -3.12 -8.12 -3.54
N LYS A 52 -4.37 -7.93 -3.12
CA LYS A 52 -5.45 -7.38 -3.94
C LYS A 52 -5.78 -5.95 -3.51
N ILE A 53 -5.72 -5.02 -4.45
CA ILE A 53 -5.87 -3.58 -4.21
C ILE A 53 -7.13 -3.09 -4.89
N TYR A 54 -7.95 -2.35 -4.17
CA TYR A 54 -9.18 -1.73 -4.65
C TYR A 54 -9.04 -0.21 -4.58
N THR A 55 -9.27 0.43 -5.73
CA THR A 55 -9.29 1.90 -5.86
C THR A 55 -10.59 2.35 -6.53
N SER A 56 -10.78 3.66 -6.66
CA SER A 56 -11.89 4.21 -7.45
C SER A 56 -11.83 3.83 -8.94
N PHE A 57 -10.67 3.37 -9.43
CA PHE A 57 -10.46 3.01 -10.84
C PHE A 57 -10.64 1.52 -11.11
N GLY A 58 -11.01 0.73 -10.10
CA GLY A 58 -11.13 -0.73 -10.18
C GLY A 58 -10.14 -1.45 -9.26
N ASP A 59 -10.08 -2.77 -9.41
CA ASP A 59 -9.15 -3.64 -8.68
C ASP A 59 -7.93 -4.06 -9.51
N VAL A 60 -6.82 -4.29 -8.80
CA VAL A 60 -5.54 -4.74 -9.34
C VAL A 60 -4.87 -5.65 -8.32
N GLU A 61 -4.07 -6.61 -8.79
CA GLU A 61 -3.27 -7.49 -7.93
C GLU A 61 -1.79 -7.15 -8.05
N SER A 62 -1.07 -7.25 -6.93
CA SER A 62 0.39 -7.12 -6.85
C SER A 62 1.02 -8.45 -6.46
N GLY A 63 2.31 -8.60 -6.77
CA GLY A 63 3.04 -9.86 -6.61
C GLY A 63 2.65 -10.84 -7.70
N ASP A 64 3.64 -11.47 -8.33
CA ASP A 64 3.37 -12.59 -9.25
C ASP A 64 2.75 -13.79 -8.48
#